data_AF-A0AAW6MC33-F1
#
_entry.id   AF-A0AAW6MC33-F1
#
_cell.length_a   1.000
_cell.length_b   1.000
_cell.length_c   1.000
_cell.angle_alpha   90.00
_cell.angle_beta   90.00
_cell.angle_gamma   90.00
#
_symmetry.space_group_name_H-M   'P 1'
#
loop_
_entity.id
_entity.type
_entity.pdbx_description
1 polymer ?
#
loop_
_entity_poly.entity_id
_entity_poly.type
_entity_poly.pdbx_seq_one_letter_code
_entity_poly.pdbx_strand_id
1 'polypeptide(L)' 'HLARQHNDANVLVMPGRFISTEEAVMIMREFFSTQFEGGRHQKRIDKIPVR' A
#
# COMPACT_ATOMS: atom_id res chain seq x y z
N HIS A 1 -2.88 -3.24 4.23
CA HIS A 1 -3.02 -4.46 3.42
C HIS A 1 -3.29 -4.18 1.94
N LEU A 2 -4.55 -3.91 1.53
CA LEU A 2 -4.97 -3.90 0.11
C LEU A 2 -4.18 -2.98 -0.82
N ALA A 3 -3.78 -1.80 -0.34
CA ALA A 3 -2.96 -0.87 -1.13
C ALA A 3 -1.66 -1.54 -1.62
N ARG A 4 -1.00 -2.32 -0.77
CA ARG A 4 0.17 -3.10 -1.16
C ARG A 4 -0.19 -4.34 -1.98
N GLN A 5 -1.14 -5.13 -1.50
CA GLN A 5 -1.51 -6.41 -2.11
C GLN A 5 -1.98 -6.27 -3.57
N HIS A 6 -2.73 -5.22 -3.90
CA HIS A 6 -3.37 -5.06 -5.21
C HIS A 6 -2.74 -4.02 -6.11
N ASN A 7 -2.11 -2.99 -5.55
CA ASN A 7 -1.61 -1.85 -6.33
C ASN A 7 -0.09 -1.72 -6.29
N ASP A 8 0.58 -2.64 -5.58
CA ASP A 8 2.01 -2.56 -5.28
C ASP A 8 2.44 -1.16 -4.82
N ALA A 9 1.63 -0.55 -3.94
CA ALA A 9 1.87 0.82 -3.49
C ALA A 9 3.28 0.96 -2.89
N ASN A 10 4.09 1.86 -3.45
CA ASN A 10 5.45 2.14 -2.99
C ASN A 10 5.52 3.27 -1.96
N VAL A 11 4.45 4.06 -1.82
CA VAL A 11 4.33 5.16 -0.86
C VAL A 11 3.07 4.97 -0.01
N LEU A 12 3.23 5.09 1.31
CA LEU A 12 2.15 5.12 2.28
C LEU A 12 1.94 6.57 2.75
N VAL A 13 0.74 7.11 2.56
CA VAL A 13 0.36 8.44 3.04
C VAL A 13 -0.65 8.28 4.17
N MET A 14 -0.40 8.96 5.30
CA MET A 14 -1.24 8.88 6.50
C MET A 14 -1.62 10.28 7.00
N PRO A 15 -2.88 10.51 7.41
CA PRO A 15 -3.34 11.83 7.86
C PRO A 15 -2.98 12.08 9.33
N GLY A 16 -1.90 12.80 9.60
CA GLY A 16 -1.34 12.97 10.96
C GLY A 16 -2.20 13.68 12.00
N ARG A 17 -3.35 14.25 11.62
CA ARG A 17 -4.32 14.85 12.57
C ARG A 17 -5.54 13.98 12.84
N PHE A 18 -5.65 12.83 12.17
CA PHE A 18 -6.87 12.02 12.15
C PHE A 18 -6.66 10.59 12.64
N ILE A 19 -5.42 10.18 12.88
CA ILE A 19 -5.08 8.86 13.41
C ILE A 19 -4.15 9.02 14.60
N SER A 20 -4.23 8.09 15.55
CA SER A 20 -3.29 8.00 16.66
C SER A 20 -1.93 7.47 16.20
N THR A 21 -0.90 7.65 17.02
CA THR A 21 0.43 7.08 16.78
C THR A 21 0.37 5.55 16.75
N GLU A 22 -0.44 4.94 17.62
CA GLU A 22 -0.63 3.50 17.69
C GLU A 22 -1.26 2.96 16.41
N GLU A 23 -2.30 3.64 15.89
CA GLU A 23 -2.92 3.31 14.62
C GLU A 23 -1.93 3.45 13.46
N ALA A 24 -1.15 4.53 13.43
CA ALA A 24 -0.11 4.74 12.43
C ALA A 24 0.93 3.60 12.43
N VAL A 25 1.35 3.14 13.62
CA VAL A 25 2.29 2.01 13.76
C VAL A 25 1.67 0.71 13.24
N MET A 26 0.40 0.43 13.54
CA MET A 26 -0.29 -0.75 13.03
C MET A 26 -0.42 -0.72 11.51
N ILE A 27 -0.84 0.41 10.93
CA ILE A 27 -0.95 0.59 9.48
C ILE A 27 0.41 0.42 8.81
N MET A 28 1.45 1.03 9.37
CA MET A 28 2.82 0.94 8.87
C MET A 28 3.32 -0.50 8.85
N ARG A 29 3.17 -1.24 9.97
CA ARG A 29 3.58 -2.65 10.05
C ARG A 29 2.87 -3.50 9.00
N GLU A 30 1.55 -3.33 8.91
CA GLU A 30 0.73 -4.04 7.93
C GLU A 30 1.13 -3.71 6.49
N PHE A 31 1.44 -2.45 6.20
CA PHE A 31 1.89 -2.03 4.87
C PHE A 31 3.23 -2.67 4.50
N PHE A 32 4.22 -2.70 5.41
CA PHE A 32 5.54 -3.27 5.11
C PHE A 32 5.59 -4.80 5.13
N SER A 33 4.69 -5.46 5.86
CA SER A 33 4.60 -6.93 5.86
C SER A 33 3.79 -7.50 4.70
N THR A 34 2.92 -6.71 4.07
CA THR A 34 2.07 -7.18 2.96
C THR A 34 2.88 -7.31 1.67
N GLN A 35 2.92 -8.52 1.11
CA GLN A 35 3.46 -8.77 -0.22
C GLN A 35 2.45 -8.46 -1.32
N PHE A 36 2.94 -8.06 -2.49
CA PHE A 36 2.12 -7.85 -3.68
C PHE A 36 1.65 -9.20 -4.27
N GLU A 37 0.36 -9.32 -4.60
CA GLU A 37 -0.24 -10.57 -5.11
C GLU A 37 0.13 -10.87 -6.58
N GLY A 38 0.48 -9.84 -7.35
CA GLY A 38 0.78 -10.02 -8.78
C GLY A 38 -0.43 -10.50 -9.60
N GLY A 39 -0.17 -11.37 -10.57
CA GLY A 39 -1.21 -11.96 -11.42
C GLY A 39 -2.08 -10.92 -12.14
N ARG A 40 -3.40 -10.96 -11.90
CA ARG A 40 -4.35 -10.02 -12.53
C ARG A 40 -4.08 -8.55 -12.19
N HIS A 41 -3.40 -8.30 -11.07
CA HIS A 41 -3.10 -6.95 -10.58
C HIS A 41 -1.97 -6.30 -11.36
N GLN A 42 -0.98 -7.08 -11.81
CA GLN A 42 0.13 -6.58 -12.63
C GLN A 42 -0.39 -5.89 -13.91
N LYS A 43 -1.39 -6.48 -14.57
CA LYS A 43 -2.03 -5.90 -15.76
C LYS A 43 -2.64 -4.51 -15.53
N ARG A 44 -2.97 -4.14 -14.29
CA ARG A 44 -3.47 -2.80 -13.94
C ARG A 44 -2.32 -1.84 -13.68
N ILE A 45 -1.27 -2.29 -13.01
CA ILE A 45 -0.05 -1.52 -12.78
C ILE A 45 0.62 -1.17 -14.12
N ASP A 46 0.69 -2.12 -15.05
CA ASP A 46 1.28 -1.91 -16.39
C ASP A 46 0.56 -0.83 -17.22
N LYS A 47 -0.67 -0.44 -16.83
CA LYS A 47 -1.41 0.67 -17.46
C LYS A 47 -1.01 2.04 -16.91
N ILE A 48 -0.32 2.09 -15.77
CA ILE A 48 0.17 3.34 -15.20
C ILE A 48 1.39 3.75 -16.04
N PRO A 49 1.37 4.93 -16.69
CA PRO A 49 2.35 5.29 -17.73
C PRO A 49 3.75 5.60 -17.18
N VAL A 50 3.93 5.59 -15.86
CA VAL A 50 5.17 5.94 -15.17
C VAL A 50 5.81 4.66 -14.65
N ARG A 51 7.10 4.49 -14.96
CA ARG A 51 7.95 3.41 -14.48
C ARG A 51 8.98 3.95 -13.50
#